data_AF-A0A966XGS0-F1
#
_entry.id   AF-A0A966XGS0-F1
#
_cell.length_a   1.000
_cell.length_b   1.000
_cell.length_c   1.000
_cell.angle_alpha   90.00
_cell.angle_beta   90.00
_cell.angle_gamma   90.00
#
_symmetry.space_group_name_H-M   'P 1'
#
loop_
_entity.id
_entity.type
_entity.pdbx_description
1 polymer ?
#
loop_
_entity_poly.entity_id
_entity_poly.type
_entity_poly.pdbx_seq_one_letter_code
_entity_poly.pdbx_strand_id
1 'polypeptide(L)' 'MAHRFSLRVYYEDTDFGGIVYYANYLKFIERARSEWVRSLGLDQKTLKSERGVAFVV' A
#
# COMPACT_ATOMS: atom_id res chain seq x y z
N MET A 1 -11.15 -6.46 13.62
CA MET A 1 -10.81 -7.43 12.54
C MET A 1 -9.58 -6.91 11.82
N ALA A 2 -8.58 -7.74 11.52
CA ALA A 2 -7.37 -7.31 10.80
C ALA A 2 -7.56 -7.45 9.28
N HIS A 3 -7.18 -6.43 8.51
CA HIS A 3 -7.12 -6.53 7.05
C HIS A 3 -5.92 -7.40 6.63
N ARG A 4 -6.13 -8.36 5.74
CA ARG A 4 -5.08 -9.22 5.19
C ARG A 4 -4.85 -8.85 3.73
N PHE A 5 -3.59 -8.56 3.38
CA PHE A 5 -3.20 -8.18 2.03
C PHE A 5 -2.16 -9.18 1.49
N SER A 6 -2.53 -9.91 0.45
CA SER A 6 -1.63 -10.84 -0.24
C SER A 6 -0.84 -10.08 -1.31
N LEU A 7 0.48 -10.23 -1.31
CA LEU A 7 1.37 -9.66 -2.32
C LEU A 7 2.39 -10.69 -2.79
N ARG A 8 2.91 -10.49 -4.01
CA ARG A 8 4.02 -11.26 -4.56
C ARG A 8 5.29 -10.44 -4.42
N VAL A 9 6.32 -11.04 -3.83
CA VAL A 9 7.68 -10.49 -3.82
C VAL A 9 8.33 -10.86 -5.16
N TYR A 10 8.81 -9.86 -5.88
CA TYR A 10 9.56 -10.04 -7.12
C TYR A 10 11.06 -9.91 -6.85
N TYR A 11 11.89 -10.36 -7.80
CA TYR A 11 13.35 -10.27 -7.66
C TYR A 11 13.83 -8.83 -7.46
N GLU A 12 13.18 -7.86 -8.09
CA GLU A 12 13.45 -6.42 -7.91
C GLU A 12 13.15 -5.88 -6.51
N ASP A 13 12.36 -6.60 -5.71
CA ASP A 13 12.09 -6.21 -4.32
C ASP A 13 13.23 -6.64 -3.38
N THR A 14 14.15 -7.49 -3.85
CA THR A 14 15.24 -8.09 -3.06
C THR A 14 16.58 -7.39 -3.25
N ASP A 15 17.48 -7.53 -2.27
CA ASP A 15 18.85 -7.02 -2.35
C ASP A 15 19.91 -8.15 -2.45
N PHE A 16 21.19 -7.78 -2.43
CA PHE A 16 22.30 -8.73 -2.51
C PHE A 16 22.32 -9.75 -1.36
N GLY A 17 21.64 -9.49 -0.25
CA GLY A 17 21.47 -10.42 0.86
C GLY A 17 20.41 -11.50 0.59
N GLY A 18 19.72 -11.47 -0.56
CA GLY A 18 18.68 -12.44 -0.91
C GLY A 18 17.39 -12.27 -0.10
N ILE A 19 17.21 -11.11 0.55
CA ILE A 19 16.01 -10.76 1.31
C ILE A 19 15.36 -9.52 0.70
N VAL A 20 14.12 -9.24 1.10
CA VAL A 20 13.43 -8.00 0.74
C VAL A 20 14.22 -6.81 1.29
N TYR A 21 14.56 -5.86 0.43
CA TYR A 21 15.20 -4.61 0.83
C TYR A 21 14.28 -3.82 1.77
N TYR A 22 14.80 -3.33 2.89
CA TYR A 22 13.97 -2.77 3.98
C TYR A 22 13.02 -1.64 3.52
N ALA A 23 13.44 -0.79 2.58
CA ALA A 23 12.62 0.31 2.09
C ALA A 23 11.38 -0.18 1.30
N ASN A 24 11.42 -1.39 0.73
CA ASN A 24 10.28 -1.95 0.00
C ASN A 24 9.13 -2.34 0.94
N TYR A 25 9.38 -2.58 2.23
CA TYR A 25 8.29 -2.81 3.19
C TYR A 25 7.37 -1.58 3.34
N LEU A 26 7.90 -0.36 3.19
CA LEU A 26 7.07 0.86 3.20
C LEU A 26 6.09 0.85 2.03
N LYS A 27 6.57 0.49 0.83
CA LYS A 27 5.73 0.35 -0.37
C LYS A 27 4.66 -0.72 -0.16
N PHE A 28 4.99 -1.84 0.48
CA PHE A 28 4.05 -2.93 0.73
C PHE A 28 2.94 -2.52 1.70
N ILE A 29 3.30 -1.81 2.78
CA ILE A 29 2.32 -1.30 3.75
C ILE A 29 1.42 -0.24 3.09
N GLU A 30 1.97 0.65 2.27
CA GLU A 30 1.20 1.66 1.57
C GLU A 30 0.19 1.05 0.56
N ARG A 31 0.61 0.01 -0.17
CA ARG A 31 -0.29 -0.77 -1.05
C ARG A 31 -1.41 -1.43 -0.25
N ALA A 32 -1.07 -2.08 0.88
CA ALA A 32 -2.06 -2.71 1.75
C ALA A 32 -3.09 -1.71 2.29
N ARG A 33 -2.63 -0.52 2.72
CA ARG A 33 -3.49 0.59 3.14
C ARG A 33 -4.41 1.04 2.01
N SER A 34 -3.87 1.22 0.82
CA SER A 34 -4.64 1.71 -0.33
C SER A 34 -5.73 0.72 -0.74
N GLU A 35 -5.42 -0.58 -0.73
CA GLU A 35 -6.39 -1.65 -1.01
C GLU A 35 -7.45 -1.77 0.10
N TRP A 36 -7.06 -1.58 1.36
CA TRP A 36 -8.02 -1.56 2.46
C TRP A 36 -9.00 -0.39 2.33
N VAL A 37 -8.51 0.83 2.10
CA VAL A 37 -9.35 2.01 1.89
C VAL A 37 -10.29 1.80 0.69
N ARG A 38 -9.78 1.24 -0.41
CA ARG A 38 -10.58 0.87 -1.59
C ARG A 38 -11.68 -0.14 -1.24
N SER A 39 -11.41 -1.13 -0.40
CA SER A 39 -12.39 -2.13 0.05
C SER A 39 -13.55 -1.54 0.86
N LEU A 40 -13.35 -0.36 1.46
CA LEU A 40 -14.40 0.41 2.15
C LEU A 40 -15.23 1.28 1.19
N GLY A 41 -15.02 1.16 -0.13
CA GLY A 41 -15.66 2.00 -1.14
C GLY A 41 -15.12 3.43 -1.19
N LEU A 42 -13.98 3.69 -0.54
CA LEU A 42 -13.33 4.99 -0.53
C LEU A 42 -12.27 5.03 -1.62
N ASP A 43 -12.50 5.80 -2.68
CA ASP A 43 -11.48 6.13 -3.66
C ASP A 43 -10.73 7.39 -3.25
N GLN A 44 -9.39 7.35 -3.27
CA GLN A 44 -8.57 8.48 -2.85
C GLN A 44 -8.72 9.69 -3.79
N LYS A 45 -8.97 9.46 -5.09
CA LYS A 45 -9.23 10.57 -6.03
C LYS A 45 -10.57 11.22 -5.71
N THR A 46 -11.63 10.42 -5.52
CA THR A 46 -12.94 10.92 -5.09
C THR A 46 -12.86 11.68 -3.76
N LEU A 47 -12.15 11.15 -2.75
CA LEU A 47 -11.96 11.84 -1.47
C LEU A 47 -11.28 13.20 -1.64
N LYS A 48 -10.29 13.29 -2.52
CA LYS A 48 -9.60 14.54 -2.81
C LYS A 48 -10.49 15.52 -3.59
N SER A 49 -11.19 15.07 -4.64
CA SER A 49 -11.97 15.95 -5.51
C SER A 49 -13.27 16.43 -4.87
N GLU A 50 -13.97 15.56 -4.16
CA GLU A 50 -15.30 15.87 -3.61
C GLU A 50 -15.24 16.37 -2.17
N ARG A 51 -14.24 15.95 -1.40
CA ARG A 51 -14.16 16.26 0.04
C ARG A 51 -12.92 17.04 0.44
N GLY A 52 -11.98 17.27 -0.49
CA GLY A 52 -10.71 17.95 -0.18
C GLY A 52 -9.81 17.17 0.79
N VAL A 53 -10.05 15.86 0.98
CA VAL A 53 -9.31 15.02 1.93
C VAL A 53 -8.24 14.21 1.19
N ALA A 54 -7.03 14.18 1.74
CA ALA A 54 -5.93 13.38 1.22
C ALA A 54 -5.21 12.62 2.34
N PHE A 55 -4.73 11.42 2.02
CA PHE A 55 -3.80 10.69 2.87
C PHE A 55 -2.37 11.17 2.57
N VAL A 56 -1.60 11.48 3.62
CA VAL A 56 -0.18 11.83 3.51
C VAL A 56 0.65 10.56 3.75
N VAL A 57 1.76 10.41 3.02
CA VAL A 57 2.73 9.31 3.13
C VAL A 57 4.08 9.88 3.54
#